data_AF-A0A934HAJ0-F1
#
_entry.id   AF-A0A934HAJ0-F1
#
_cell.length_a   1.000
_cell.length_b   1.000
_cell.length_c   1.000
_cell.angle_alpha   90.00
_cell.angle_beta   90.00
_cell.angle_gamma   90.00
#
_symmetry.space_group_name_H-M   'P 1'
#
loop_
_entity.id
_entity.type
_entity.pdbx_description
1 polymer ?
#
loop_
_entity_poly.entity_id
_entity_poly.type
_entity_poly.pdbx_seq_one_letter_code
_entity_poly.pdbx_strand_id
1 'polypeptide(L)'
;KELGEYELCDVTIGDFNKDGKTEIAISGGAGAHYSILSIFQWNGNLYASIGTFGGDAGTGLRDMDGDGVPEIIEAGRFYDRAQLFASLVYSWQQGKYVEYYRSMGFTFGQPDPITYPEEATLAFYLLLDKRSYADAYRLLSQSYKATVPLDKFASGFANTEKIAVEELKVSGEEPSTARVAVKLAAFERQDGKKILQRYGGTWQLVKEGGDWKLNQSDIKRL
;
A
#
# COMPACT_ATOMS: atom_id res chain seq x y z
N LYS A 1 -26.81 1.34 -34.84
CA LYS A 1 -26.88 0.77 -33.47
C LYS A 1 -25.46 0.34 -33.16
N GLU A 2 -24.63 1.33 -32.86
CA GLU A 2 -23.17 1.20 -32.77
C GLU A 2 -22.80 0.86 -31.32
N LEU A 3 -21.77 0.03 -31.19
CA LEU A 3 -21.16 -0.36 -29.93
C LEU A 3 -20.72 0.91 -29.18
N GLY A 4 -21.06 1.00 -27.89
CA GLY A 4 -21.04 2.23 -27.10
C GLY A 4 -19.72 2.99 -27.10
N GLU A 5 -19.83 4.31 -27.01
CA GLU A 5 -18.75 5.32 -27.08
C GLU A 5 -17.68 5.27 -25.98
N TYR A 6 -17.74 4.29 -25.07
CA TYR A 6 -16.68 4.01 -24.11
C TYR A 6 -16.69 2.51 -23.85
N GLU A 7 -15.53 1.84 -23.94
CA GLU A 7 -15.39 0.50 -23.37
C GLU A 7 -15.60 0.63 -21.85
N LEU A 8 -16.82 0.37 -21.40
CA LEU A 8 -17.17 0.39 -19.97
C LEU A 8 -16.49 -0.75 -19.20
N CYS A 9 -15.89 -1.70 -19.94
CA CYS A 9 -15.16 -2.82 -19.41
C CYS A 9 -13.89 -3.09 -20.21
N ASP A 10 -12.82 -3.44 -19.51
CA ASP A 10 -11.57 -4.00 -20.05
C ASP A 10 -11.56 -5.52 -19.81
N VAL A 11 -10.93 -6.27 -20.71
CA VAL A 11 -10.83 -7.73 -20.67
C VAL A 11 -9.38 -8.15 -20.85
N THR A 12 -8.83 -8.82 -19.85
CA THR A 12 -7.49 -9.42 -19.90
C THR A 12 -7.60 -10.93 -19.80
N ILE A 13 -6.80 -11.66 -20.58
CA ILE A 13 -6.75 -13.13 -20.59
C ILE A 13 -5.34 -13.59 -20.25
N GLY A 14 -5.20 -14.53 -19.32
CA GLY A 14 -3.90 -15.04 -18.89
C GLY A 14 -4.01 -16.05 -17.75
N ASP A 15 -2.92 -16.77 -17.48
CA ASP A 15 -2.75 -17.59 -16.27
C ASP A 15 -2.22 -16.67 -15.16
N PHE A 16 -3.14 -16.00 -14.46
CA PHE A 16 -2.79 -14.97 -13.47
C PHE A 16 -2.43 -15.56 -12.12
N ASN A 17 -2.97 -16.73 -11.80
CA ASN A 17 -2.74 -17.40 -10.52
C ASN A 17 -1.64 -18.49 -10.61
N LYS A 18 -1.06 -18.70 -11.80
CA LYS A 18 -0.03 -19.70 -12.12
C LYS A 18 -0.43 -21.13 -11.78
N ASP A 19 -1.71 -21.46 -11.89
CA ASP A 19 -2.19 -22.84 -11.68
C ASP A 19 -2.18 -23.68 -12.97
N GLY A 20 -1.73 -23.09 -14.09
CA GLY A 20 -1.62 -23.75 -15.39
C GLY A 20 -2.91 -23.71 -16.20
N LYS A 21 -3.96 -23.04 -15.72
CA LYS A 21 -5.18 -22.77 -16.48
C LYS A 21 -5.22 -21.30 -16.87
N THR A 22 -6.03 -21.02 -17.89
CA THR A 22 -6.22 -19.65 -18.36
C THR A 22 -7.46 -19.05 -17.71
N GLU A 23 -7.29 -17.86 -17.14
CA GLU A 23 -8.36 -17.04 -16.60
C GLU A 23 -8.77 -15.93 -17.59
N ILE A 24 -9.99 -15.45 -17.40
CA ILE A 24 -10.52 -14.24 -18.03
C ILE A 24 -10.81 -13.25 -16.91
N ALA A 25 -10.10 -12.13 -16.90
CA ALA A 25 -10.33 -10.99 -16.02
C ALA A 25 -11.13 -9.93 -16.77
N ILE A 26 -12.24 -9.48 -16.17
CA ILE A 26 -13.09 -8.43 -16.72
C ILE A 26 -13.19 -7.33 -15.67
N SER A 27 -12.68 -6.15 -15.96
CA SER A 27 -12.83 -4.96 -15.11
C SER A 27 -13.74 -3.94 -15.75
N GLY A 28 -14.47 -3.16 -14.97
CA GLY A 28 -15.33 -2.11 -15.51
C GLY A 28 -15.92 -1.19 -14.44
N GLY A 29 -16.46 -0.07 -14.90
CA GLY A 29 -17.16 0.87 -14.03
C GLY A 29 -18.53 0.37 -13.60
N ALA A 30 -18.88 0.56 -12.33
CA ALA A 30 -20.19 0.26 -11.76
C ALA A 30 -20.77 1.52 -11.08
N GLY A 31 -21.69 2.21 -11.73
CA GLY A 31 -22.23 3.48 -11.22
C GLY A 31 -21.20 4.62 -11.26
N ALA A 32 -21.38 5.63 -10.40
CA ALA A 32 -20.70 6.92 -10.56
C ALA A 32 -19.21 6.92 -10.16
N HIS A 33 -18.79 6.04 -9.24
CA HIS A 33 -17.44 6.09 -8.67
C HIS A 33 -16.95 4.73 -8.16
N TYR A 34 -17.43 3.63 -8.74
CA TYR A 34 -17.04 2.28 -8.30
C TYR A 34 -16.50 1.50 -9.49
N SER A 35 -15.47 0.70 -9.25
CA SER A 35 -14.93 -0.24 -10.24
C SER A 35 -15.11 -1.66 -9.74
N ILE A 36 -15.38 -2.58 -10.65
CA ILE A 36 -15.48 -4.01 -10.37
C ILE A 36 -14.43 -4.73 -11.21
N LEU A 37 -13.79 -5.75 -10.66
CA LEU A 37 -12.96 -6.72 -11.36
C LEU A 37 -13.51 -8.12 -11.05
N SER A 38 -13.91 -8.87 -12.08
CA SER A 38 -14.31 -10.27 -11.93
C SER A 38 -13.35 -11.18 -12.69
N ILE A 39 -12.98 -12.30 -12.08
CA ILE A 39 -12.06 -13.28 -12.65
C ILE A 39 -12.79 -14.60 -12.80
N PHE A 40 -12.72 -15.15 -14.00
CA PHE A 40 -13.36 -16.41 -14.36
C PHE A 40 -12.33 -17.44 -14.78
N GLN A 41 -12.55 -18.69 -14.41
CA GLN A 41 -11.73 -19.83 -14.82
C GLN A 41 -12.65 -20.97 -15.31
N TRP A 42 -12.19 -21.72 -16.31
CA TRP A 42 -12.89 -22.92 -16.78
C TRP A 42 -12.82 -24.04 -15.73
N ASN A 43 -13.98 -24.53 -15.28
CA ASN A 43 -14.06 -25.59 -14.28
C ASN A 43 -14.29 -27.00 -14.87
N GLY A 44 -14.25 -27.15 -16.20
CA GLY A 44 -14.57 -28.40 -16.90
C GLY A 44 -15.93 -28.39 -17.61
N ASN A 45 -16.83 -27.46 -17.26
CA ASN A 45 -18.18 -27.36 -17.85
C ASN A 45 -18.56 -25.92 -18.25
N LEU A 46 -18.16 -24.93 -17.45
CA LEU A 46 -18.40 -23.51 -17.74
C LEU A 46 -17.27 -22.65 -17.17
N TYR A 47 -17.22 -21.39 -17.62
CA TYR A 47 -16.40 -20.36 -16.96
C TYR A 47 -17.10 -19.91 -15.68
N ALA A 48 -16.53 -20.28 -14.53
CA ALA A 48 -17.05 -19.94 -13.21
C ALA A 48 -16.23 -18.79 -12.62
N SER A 49 -16.88 -17.88 -11.89
CA SER A 49 -16.17 -16.84 -11.14
C SER A 49 -15.33 -17.48 -10.03
N ILE A 50 -14.06 -17.12 -9.98
CA ILE A 50 -13.12 -17.49 -8.91
C ILE A 50 -12.78 -16.28 -8.01
N GLY A 51 -13.38 -15.13 -8.29
CA GLY A 51 -13.24 -13.91 -7.52
C GLY A 51 -13.96 -12.74 -8.17
N THR A 52 -14.61 -11.92 -7.34
CA THR A 52 -15.17 -10.63 -7.75
C THR A 52 -14.77 -9.61 -6.71
N PHE A 53 -14.21 -8.51 -7.19
CA PHE A 53 -13.56 -7.50 -6.38
C PHE A 53 -14.08 -6.13 -6.74
N GLY A 54 -14.11 -5.21 -5.78
CA GLY A 54 -14.66 -3.89 -6.02
C GLY A 54 -14.10 -2.80 -5.11
N GLY A 55 -13.98 -1.60 -5.67
CA GLY A 55 -13.41 -0.46 -4.95
C GLY A 55 -13.85 0.87 -5.54
N ASP A 56 -14.00 1.88 -4.68
CA ASP A 56 -14.36 3.24 -5.10
C ASP A 56 -13.14 4.07 -5.52
N ALA A 57 -11.93 3.55 -5.37
CA ALA A 57 -10.68 4.12 -5.88
C ALA A 57 -10.04 3.24 -6.98
N GLY A 58 -10.81 2.29 -7.53
CA GLY A 58 -10.37 1.40 -8.60
C GLY A 58 -10.09 -0.02 -8.14
N THR A 59 -9.95 -0.89 -9.12
CA THR A 59 -9.50 -2.28 -8.97
C THR A 59 -8.30 -2.51 -9.87
N GLY A 60 -7.54 -3.58 -9.62
CA GLY A 60 -6.39 -3.90 -10.45
C GLY A 60 -5.89 -5.33 -10.30
N LEU A 61 -5.11 -5.74 -11.29
CA LEU A 61 -4.39 -7.00 -11.33
C LEU A 61 -2.92 -6.70 -11.65
N ARG A 62 -2.03 -6.84 -10.68
CA ARG A 62 -0.61 -6.50 -10.84
C ARG A 62 0.24 -7.29 -9.87
N ASP A 63 1.42 -7.72 -10.32
CA ASP A 63 2.47 -8.24 -9.45
C ASP A 63 2.99 -7.10 -8.58
N MET A 64 2.41 -6.97 -7.39
CA MET A 64 2.68 -5.90 -6.46
C MET A 64 3.91 -6.22 -5.64
N ASP A 65 4.14 -7.49 -5.35
CA ASP A 65 5.19 -7.90 -4.45
C ASP A 65 6.48 -8.32 -5.21
N GLY A 66 6.42 -8.61 -6.50
CA GLY A 66 7.56 -8.96 -7.35
C GLY A 66 7.87 -10.46 -7.40
N ASP A 67 6.96 -11.33 -6.98
CA ASP A 67 7.12 -12.79 -7.07
C ASP A 67 6.73 -13.37 -8.45
N GLY A 68 6.24 -12.51 -9.35
CA GLY A 68 5.82 -12.82 -10.70
C GLY A 68 4.39 -13.35 -10.81
N VAL A 69 3.64 -13.49 -9.70
CA VAL A 69 2.21 -13.82 -9.67
C VAL A 69 1.44 -12.52 -9.42
N PRO A 70 0.58 -12.08 -10.35
CA PRO A 70 -0.22 -10.89 -10.10
C PRO A 70 -1.16 -11.00 -8.88
N GLU A 71 -1.12 -9.99 -8.01
CA GLU A 71 -2.10 -9.79 -6.95
C GLU A 71 -3.33 -9.01 -7.45
N ILE A 72 -4.45 -9.19 -6.74
CA ILE A 72 -5.63 -8.36 -6.89
C ILE A 72 -5.57 -7.16 -5.97
N ILE A 73 -6.00 -6.01 -6.47
CA ILE A 73 -6.06 -4.76 -5.74
C ILE A 73 -7.51 -4.30 -5.68
N GLU A 74 -8.02 -4.08 -4.46
CA GLU A 74 -9.25 -3.31 -4.21
C GLU A 74 -8.88 -2.00 -3.52
N ALA A 75 -9.03 -0.87 -4.21
CA ALA A 75 -8.72 0.43 -3.64
C ALA A 75 -9.98 1.15 -3.15
N GLY A 76 -9.92 1.67 -1.92
CA GLY A 76 -10.97 2.44 -1.28
C GLY A 76 -10.46 3.77 -0.70
N ARG A 77 -11.23 4.84 -0.85
CA ARG A 77 -10.91 6.17 -0.32
C ARG A 77 -11.42 6.32 1.12
N PHE A 78 -10.65 7.05 1.95
CA PHE A 78 -11.07 7.37 3.32
C PHE A 78 -11.80 8.72 3.43
N TYR A 79 -11.65 9.61 2.45
CA TYR A 79 -12.15 10.99 2.47
C TYR A 79 -11.75 11.77 3.74
N ASP A 80 -10.57 11.47 4.29
CA ASP A 80 -10.01 12.17 5.44
C ASP A 80 -9.31 13.47 5.02
N ARG A 81 -8.86 14.27 6.00
CA ARG A 81 -8.20 15.56 5.74
C ARG A 81 -6.90 15.43 4.94
N ALA A 82 -6.25 14.27 5.01
CA ALA A 82 -5.03 13.94 4.27
C ALA A 82 -5.32 13.29 2.89
N GLN A 83 -6.60 13.13 2.52
CA GLN A 83 -7.05 12.56 1.25
C GLN A 83 -6.41 11.21 0.94
N LEU A 84 -6.39 10.32 1.94
CA LEU A 84 -5.80 9.00 1.86
C LEU A 84 -6.71 8.00 1.14
N PHE A 85 -6.09 6.98 0.55
CA PHE A 85 -6.74 5.75 0.12
C PHE A 85 -6.02 4.55 0.72
N ALA A 86 -6.68 3.40 0.74
CA ALA A 86 -6.06 2.12 0.99
C ALA A 86 -6.42 1.10 -0.08
N SER A 87 -5.45 0.28 -0.43
CA SER A 87 -5.62 -0.92 -1.23
C SER A 87 -5.62 -2.15 -0.33
N LEU A 88 -6.68 -2.95 -0.39
CA LEU A 88 -6.63 -4.35 0.00
C LEU A 88 -5.97 -5.13 -1.13
N VAL A 89 -4.91 -5.87 -0.80
CA VAL A 89 -4.16 -6.66 -1.76
C VAL A 89 -4.42 -8.14 -1.50
N TYR A 90 -4.85 -8.88 -2.50
CA TYR A 90 -5.16 -10.31 -2.40
C TYR A 90 -4.18 -11.14 -3.22
N SER A 91 -3.74 -12.26 -2.67
CA SER A 91 -2.91 -13.24 -3.38
C SER A 91 -3.68 -14.55 -3.54
N TRP A 92 -3.33 -15.33 -4.58
CA TRP A 92 -3.93 -16.64 -4.79
C TRP A 92 -3.34 -17.67 -3.82
N GLN A 93 -4.19 -18.26 -2.99
CA GLN A 93 -3.79 -19.26 -2.02
C GLN A 93 -4.86 -20.34 -1.89
N GLN A 94 -4.46 -21.60 -1.99
CA GLN A 94 -5.33 -22.76 -1.75
C GLN A 94 -6.64 -22.73 -2.58
N GLY A 95 -6.56 -22.31 -3.84
CA GLY A 95 -7.70 -22.32 -4.77
C GLY A 95 -8.63 -21.12 -4.67
N LYS A 96 -8.23 -20.03 -3.99
CA LYS A 96 -8.98 -18.77 -3.94
C LYS A 96 -8.06 -17.58 -3.69
N TYR A 97 -8.54 -16.38 -3.98
CA TYR A 97 -7.87 -15.15 -3.55
C TYR A 97 -8.12 -14.89 -2.06
N VAL A 98 -7.06 -14.57 -1.32
CA VAL A 98 -7.08 -14.29 0.12
C VAL A 98 -6.39 -12.95 0.36
N GLU A 99 -6.94 -12.13 1.26
CA GLU A 99 -6.29 -10.87 1.67
C GLU A 99 -4.88 -11.17 2.19
N TYR A 100 -3.91 -10.48 1.61
CA TYR A 100 -2.49 -10.70 1.83
C TYR A 100 -1.90 -9.60 2.70
N TYR A 101 -2.07 -8.35 2.28
CA TYR A 101 -1.68 -7.16 3.03
C TYR A 101 -2.50 -5.94 2.56
N ARG A 102 -2.41 -4.85 3.32
CA ARG A 102 -2.99 -3.55 2.95
C ARG A 102 -1.90 -2.54 2.60
N SER A 103 -2.18 -1.63 1.68
CA SER A 103 -1.27 -0.54 1.32
C SER A 103 -2.00 0.79 1.31
N MET A 104 -1.58 1.73 2.13
CA MET A 104 -2.10 3.11 2.11
C MET A 104 -1.30 4.01 1.17
N GLY A 105 -1.95 5.05 0.65
CA GLY A 105 -1.33 6.06 -0.22
C GLY A 105 -2.14 7.35 -0.24
N PHE A 106 -1.65 8.33 -1.01
CA PHE A 106 -2.33 9.61 -1.22
C PHE A 106 -3.12 9.62 -2.52
N THR A 107 -4.37 10.08 -2.48
CA THR A 107 -5.26 10.10 -3.66
C THR A 107 -4.74 11.04 -4.76
N PHE A 108 -4.16 12.18 -4.38
CA PHE A 108 -3.74 13.24 -5.31
C PHE A 108 -2.21 13.43 -5.36
N GLY A 109 -1.46 12.37 -5.08
CA GLY A 109 0.00 12.43 -4.92
C GLY A 109 0.43 12.91 -3.54
N GLN A 110 1.73 12.83 -3.26
CA GLN A 110 2.26 13.23 -1.95
C GLN A 110 2.07 14.75 -1.75
N PRO A 111 1.50 15.18 -0.62
CA PRO A 111 1.28 16.60 -0.35
C PRO A 111 2.60 17.35 -0.20
N ASP A 112 2.63 18.56 -0.75
CA ASP A 112 3.68 19.56 -0.57
C ASP A 112 2.99 20.95 -0.47
N PRO A 113 2.98 21.60 0.71
CA PRO A 113 3.66 21.21 1.95
C PRO A 113 2.97 20.09 2.73
N ILE A 114 3.74 19.37 3.56
CA ILE A 114 3.21 18.42 4.55
C ILE A 114 2.58 19.18 5.70
N THR A 115 1.26 19.06 5.85
CA THR A 115 0.44 19.86 6.77
C THR A 115 0.00 19.08 8.00
N TYR A 116 -0.23 17.77 7.87
CA TYR A 116 -0.74 16.92 8.95
C TYR A 116 0.28 15.86 9.39
N PRO A 117 0.22 15.40 10.65
CA PRO A 117 1.18 14.40 11.16
C PRO A 117 1.06 13.03 10.46
N GLU A 118 -0.14 12.63 10.03
CA GLU A 118 -0.35 11.42 9.24
C GLU A 118 0.24 11.54 7.83
N GLU A 119 0.26 12.72 7.23
CA GLU A 119 0.91 12.95 5.93
C GLU A 119 2.42 12.76 6.04
N ALA A 120 3.04 13.34 7.07
CA ALA A 120 4.47 13.17 7.34
C ALA A 120 4.83 11.69 7.53
N THR A 121 4.02 10.98 8.32
CA THR A 121 4.26 9.58 8.65
C THR A 121 4.08 8.67 7.43
N LEU A 122 3.03 8.87 6.63
CA LEU A 122 2.81 8.09 5.42
C LEU A 122 3.89 8.38 4.36
N ALA A 123 4.19 9.66 4.12
CA ALA A 123 5.24 10.07 3.17
C ALA A 123 6.59 9.45 3.54
N PHE A 124 6.93 9.40 4.82
CA PHE A 124 8.13 8.73 5.30
C PHE A 124 8.23 7.27 4.85
N TYR A 125 7.19 6.46 5.06
CA TYR A 125 7.20 5.06 4.66
C TYR A 125 7.12 4.87 3.13
N LEU A 126 6.40 5.73 2.41
CA LEU A 126 6.38 5.68 0.94
C LEU A 126 7.75 6.02 0.33
N LEU A 127 8.52 6.92 0.95
CA LEU A 127 9.88 7.24 0.52
C LEU A 127 10.86 6.09 0.84
N LEU A 128 10.67 5.40 1.97
CA LEU A 128 11.43 4.19 2.30
C LEU A 128 11.17 3.07 1.29
N ASP A 129 9.92 2.84 0.90
CA ASP A 129 9.54 1.84 -0.11
C ASP A 129 10.20 2.12 -1.48
N LYS A 130 10.29 3.40 -1.84
CA LYS A 130 10.99 3.88 -3.04
C LYS A 130 12.52 3.87 -2.92
N ARG A 131 13.07 3.49 -1.75
CA ARG A 131 14.51 3.57 -1.42
C ARG A 131 15.08 4.99 -1.48
N SER A 132 14.23 6.01 -1.38
CA SER A 132 14.62 7.42 -1.30
C SER A 132 15.03 7.78 0.12
N TYR A 133 16.08 7.13 0.65
CA TYR A 133 16.46 7.24 2.07
C TYR A 133 16.82 8.66 2.49
N ALA A 134 17.49 9.43 1.62
CA ALA A 134 17.81 10.83 1.90
C ALA A 134 16.53 11.67 2.10
N ASP A 135 15.50 11.40 1.30
CA ASP A 135 14.24 12.13 1.33
C ASP A 135 13.40 11.72 2.54
N ALA A 136 13.33 10.42 2.84
CA ALA A 136 12.72 9.92 4.07
C ALA A 136 13.43 10.52 5.30
N TYR A 137 14.76 10.57 5.30
CA TYR A 137 15.56 11.14 6.38
C TYR A 137 15.31 12.64 6.57
N ARG A 138 14.95 13.39 5.51
CA ARG A 138 14.54 14.81 5.62
C ARG A 138 13.27 15.01 6.45
N LEU A 139 12.41 13.99 6.55
CA LEU A 139 11.19 14.03 7.37
C LEU A 139 11.43 13.72 8.86
N LEU A 140 12.65 13.30 9.25
CA LEU A 140 13.01 13.08 10.64
C LEU A 140 13.40 14.39 11.34
N SER A 141 13.16 14.49 12.64
CA SER A 141 13.47 15.68 13.46
C SER A 141 14.99 15.90 13.58
N GLN A 142 15.41 17.11 13.95
CA GLN A 142 16.83 17.36 14.24
C GLN A 142 17.33 16.55 15.43
N SER A 143 16.47 16.33 16.44
CA SER A 143 16.78 15.50 17.60
C SER A 143 17.05 14.03 17.19
N TYR A 144 16.24 13.46 16.30
CA TYR A 144 16.50 12.13 15.76
C TYR A 144 17.84 12.07 15.02
N LYS A 145 18.08 13.04 14.12
CA LYS A 145 19.29 13.11 13.29
C LYS A 145 20.57 13.25 14.09
N ALA A 146 20.51 13.90 15.25
CA ALA A 146 21.64 14.01 16.17
C ALA A 146 22.06 12.66 16.76
N THR A 147 21.18 11.65 16.75
CA THR A 147 21.44 10.32 17.31
C THR A 147 21.73 9.25 16.27
N VAL A 148 21.10 9.34 15.09
CA VAL A 148 21.21 8.34 14.03
C VAL A 148 21.63 9.04 12.74
N PRO A 149 22.88 8.90 12.26
CA PRO A 149 23.30 9.47 11.00
C PRO A 149 22.67 8.75 9.80
N LEU A 150 22.62 9.42 8.65
CA LEU A 150 21.91 8.95 7.44
C LEU A 150 22.38 7.56 6.97
N ASP A 151 23.67 7.27 7.00
CA ASP A 151 24.24 5.98 6.59
C ASP A 151 23.73 4.83 7.47
N LYS A 152 23.70 5.05 8.80
CA LYS A 152 23.16 4.08 9.76
C LYS A 152 21.66 3.90 9.59
N PHE A 153 20.93 5.00 9.41
CA PHE A 153 19.50 4.96 9.11
C PHE A 153 19.21 4.12 7.86
N ALA A 154 19.87 4.42 6.74
CA ALA A 154 19.65 3.72 5.47
C ALA A 154 20.03 2.24 5.57
N SER A 155 21.12 1.91 6.30
CA SER A 155 21.55 0.51 6.48
C SER A 155 20.53 -0.37 7.21
N GLY A 156 19.63 0.23 8.00
CA GLY A 156 18.55 -0.48 8.69
C GLY A 156 17.53 -1.11 7.75
N PHE A 157 17.45 -0.66 6.50
CA PHE A 157 16.50 -1.14 5.48
C PHE A 157 17.18 -1.91 4.34
N ALA A 158 18.45 -2.31 4.51
CA ALA A 158 19.23 -2.94 3.44
C ALA A 158 18.63 -4.27 2.93
N ASN A 159 17.89 -4.98 3.78
CA ASN A 159 17.23 -6.24 3.44
C ASN A 159 15.75 -6.07 3.07
N THR A 160 15.21 -4.85 3.18
CA THR A 160 13.80 -4.57 2.93
C THR A 160 13.58 -4.35 1.43
N GLU A 161 12.79 -5.22 0.81
CA GLU A 161 12.44 -5.14 -0.61
C GLU A 161 11.27 -4.20 -0.88
N LYS A 162 10.29 -4.19 0.03
CA LYS A 162 9.06 -3.42 -0.05
C LYS A 162 8.51 -3.10 1.33
N ILE A 163 7.89 -1.93 1.49
CA ILE A 163 7.15 -1.53 2.68
C ILE A 163 5.76 -1.06 2.27
N ALA A 164 4.72 -1.60 2.90
CA ALA A 164 3.36 -1.12 2.79
C ALA A 164 2.85 -0.69 4.17
N VAL A 165 2.22 0.47 4.23
CA VAL A 165 1.50 0.92 5.43
C VAL A 165 0.13 0.25 5.42
N GLU A 166 -0.11 -0.67 6.35
CA GLU A 166 -1.39 -1.37 6.51
C GLU A 166 -2.38 -0.54 7.33
N GLU A 167 -1.91 0.13 8.37
CA GLU A 167 -2.73 0.99 9.23
C GLU A 167 -1.99 2.27 9.58
N LEU A 168 -2.72 3.38 9.64
CA LEU A 168 -2.22 4.71 9.99
C LEU A 168 -3.31 5.44 10.77
N LYS A 169 -3.03 5.84 12.01
CA LYS A 169 -4.01 6.50 12.87
C LYS A 169 -3.37 7.54 13.76
N VAL A 170 -3.83 8.79 13.65
CA VAL A 170 -3.50 9.83 14.63
C VAL A 170 -4.17 9.47 15.96
N SER A 171 -3.36 9.24 16.99
CA SER A 171 -3.81 8.85 18.34
C SER A 171 -3.75 10.01 19.35
N GLY A 172 -3.14 11.13 18.96
CA GLY A 172 -3.17 12.40 19.67
C GLY A 172 -2.50 13.50 18.86
N GLU A 173 -3.01 14.72 18.92
CA GLU A 173 -2.47 15.88 18.21
C GLU A 173 -2.65 17.13 19.05
N GLU A 174 -1.55 17.84 19.25
CA GLU A 174 -1.42 19.14 19.92
C GLU A 174 -0.79 20.13 18.92
N PRO A 175 -0.76 21.45 19.20
CA PRO A 175 -0.28 22.43 18.23
C PRO A 175 1.15 22.22 17.70
N SER A 176 2.01 21.52 18.47
CA SER A 176 3.41 21.29 18.14
C SER A 176 3.89 19.84 18.35
N THR A 177 3.02 18.93 18.79
CA THR A 177 3.36 17.51 18.98
C THR A 177 2.20 16.62 18.53
N ALA A 178 2.50 15.41 18.07
CA ALA A 178 1.47 14.44 17.69
C ALA A 178 1.95 13.01 17.94
N ARG A 179 0.99 12.07 17.96
CA ARG A 179 1.23 10.63 17.99
C ARG A 179 0.49 9.97 16.84
N VAL A 180 1.20 9.17 16.06
CA VAL A 180 0.64 8.44 14.91
C VAL A 180 0.97 6.96 15.07
N ALA A 181 -0.05 6.15 15.30
CA ALA A 181 0.06 4.70 15.32
C ALA A 181 0.15 4.16 13.89
N VAL A 182 1.02 3.18 13.67
CA VAL A 182 1.21 2.53 12.37
C VAL A 182 1.26 1.01 12.52
N LYS A 183 0.79 0.33 11.46
CA LYS A 183 1.08 -1.08 11.19
C LYS A 183 1.63 -1.18 9.78
N LEU A 184 2.68 -1.96 9.62
CA LEU A 184 3.45 -2.08 8.39
C LEU A 184 3.56 -3.54 7.97
N ALA A 185 3.45 -3.78 6.68
CA ALA A 185 3.87 -5.00 6.01
C ALA A 185 5.20 -4.71 5.32
N ALA A 186 6.27 -5.42 5.70
CA ALA A 186 7.58 -5.31 5.07
C ALA A 186 7.96 -6.65 4.44
N PHE A 187 8.36 -6.61 3.18
CA PHE A 187 8.89 -7.78 2.48
C PHE A 187 10.39 -7.77 2.66
N GLU A 188 10.90 -8.68 3.49
CA GLU A 188 12.30 -8.75 3.89
C GLU A 188 12.99 -9.92 3.19
N ARG A 189 14.27 -9.74 2.85
CA ARG A 189 15.12 -10.86 2.44
C ARG A 189 15.81 -11.46 3.67
N GLN A 190 15.46 -12.71 3.98
CA GLN A 190 16.07 -13.51 5.04
C GLN A 190 16.54 -14.84 4.46
N ASP A 191 17.83 -15.16 4.62
CA ASP A 191 18.45 -16.41 4.15
C ASP A 191 18.19 -16.69 2.65
N GLY A 192 18.24 -15.63 1.83
CA GLY A 192 17.98 -15.70 0.39
C GLY A 192 16.50 -15.83 0.00
N LYS A 193 15.59 -15.93 0.97
CA LYS A 193 14.15 -16.02 0.76
C LYS A 193 13.47 -14.70 1.09
N LYS A 194 12.40 -14.40 0.36
CA LYS A 194 11.50 -13.29 0.67
C LYS A 194 10.52 -13.73 1.74
N ILE A 195 10.35 -12.93 2.78
CA ILE A 195 9.37 -13.14 3.84
C ILE A 195 8.53 -11.88 4.02
N LEU A 196 7.24 -12.05 4.34
CA LEU A 196 6.39 -10.96 4.79
C LEU A 196 6.50 -10.86 6.31
N GLN A 197 7.10 -9.77 6.80
CA GLN A 197 7.17 -9.45 8.23
C GLN A 197 6.31 -8.23 8.55
N ARG A 198 5.53 -8.32 9.62
CA ARG A 198 4.75 -7.19 10.13
C ARG A 198 5.47 -6.43 11.25
N TYR A 199 5.32 -5.13 11.24
CA TYR A 199 5.80 -4.23 12.28
C TYR A 199 4.65 -3.34 12.74
N GLY A 200 4.71 -2.87 13.99
CA GLY A 200 3.72 -1.94 14.50
C GLY A 200 4.22 -1.18 15.72
N GLY A 201 3.59 -0.04 15.95
CA GLY A 201 3.89 0.85 17.07
C GLY A 201 3.41 2.27 16.77
N THR A 202 4.00 3.23 17.45
CA THR A 202 3.63 4.65 17.41
C THR A 202 4.85 5.52 17.15
N TRP A 203 4.69 6.44 16.22
CA TRP A 203 5.57 7.59 16.08
C TRP A 203 5.10 8.74 16.98
N GLN A 204 6.05 9.36 17.66
CA GLN A 204 5.91 10.69 18.24
C GLN A 204 6.47 11.70 17.23
N LEU A 205 5.69 12.72 16.90
CA LEU A 205 6.06 13.78 15.98
C LEU A 205 6.16 15.12 16.71
N VAL A 206 6.99 16.00 16.16
CA VAL A 206 7.19 17.38 16.63
C VAL A 206 7.11 18.34 15.45
N LYS A 207 6.72 19.58 15.70
CA LYS A 207 6.68 20.63 14.67
C LYS A 207 7.99 21.44 14.68
N GLU A 208 8.73 21.41 13.57
CA GLU A 208 9.99 22.13 13.38
C GLU A 208 9.89 23.02 12.15
N GLY A 209 10.07 24.34 12.31
CA GLY A 209 10.01 25.28 11.19
C GLY A 209 8.66 25.34 10.46
N GLY A 210 7.58 24.86 11.10
CA GLY A 210 6.24 24.78 10.49
C GLY A 210 5.87 23.39 9.97
N ASP A 211 6.85 22.50 9.78
CA ASP A 211 6.64 21.14 9.27
C ASP A 211 6.50 20.12 10.41
N TRP A 212 5.69 19.08 10.20
CA TRP A 212 5.71 17.89 11.05
C TRP A 212 6.93 17.02 10.75
N LYS A 213 7.66 16.65 11.81
CA LYS A 213 8.82 15.77 11.75
C LYS A 213 8.66 14.56 12.67
N LEU A 214 9.09 13.40 12.19
CA LEU A 214 9.10 12.16 12.96
C LEU A 214 10.27 12.20 13.96
N ASN A 215 9.97 12.10 15.26
CA ASN A 215 10.93 12.37 16.32
C ASN A 215 11.42 11.11 17.04
N GLN A 216 10.50 10.27 17.50
CA GLN A 216 10.81 9.04 18.24
C GLN A 216 9.76 7.99 17.92
N SER A 217 10.13 6.71 17.98
CA SER A 217 9.21 5.62 17.69
C SER A 217 9.45 4.41 18.59
N ASP A 218 8.41 3.64 18.87
CA ASP A 218 8.48 2.33 19.53
C ASP A 218 8.12 1.17 18.58
N ILE A 219 8.34 1.36 17.27
CA ILE A 219 8.03 0.36 16.24
C ILE A 219 8.81 -0.93 16.51
N LYS A 220 8.08 -2.04 16.55
CA LYS A 220 8.62 -3.37 16.81
C LYS A 220 8.00 -4.39 15.87
N ARG A 221 8.71 -5.51 15.72
CA ARG A 221 8.21 -6.72 15.06
C ARG A 221 6.94 -7.20 15.76
N LEU A 222 5.91 -7.55 14.99
CA LEU A 222 4.68 -8.19 15.45
C LEU A 222 4.73 -9.71 15.26
#